data_AF-A0AAV4MAD9-F1
#
_entry.id   AF-A0AAV4MAD9-F1
#
_cell.length_a   1.000
_cell.length_b   1.000
_cell.length_c   1.000
_cell.angle_alpha   90.00
_cell.angle_beta   90.00
_cell.angle_gamma   90.00
#
_symmetry.space_group_name_H-M   'P 1'
#
loop_
_entity.id
_entity.type
_entity.pdbx_description
1 polymer ?
#
loop_
_entity_poly.entity_id
_entity_poly.type
_entity_poly.pdbx_seq_one_letter_code
_entity_poly.pdbx_strand_id
1 'polypeptide(L)'
;MDLKGKEIIPEERKIIIKLRNEGKTLREIGKIVGRTHSRVIYNYTSSKSIISKARSGRPSRLTAREKRYVFKSSGGSIGFRDSWGPTMGRGEVLGPGIQIDALSHVTWGCIPDDSSPPAGDLVRPGAQQQRWHFSRINRTVVVSGGFGMLCVYMRAVF
;
A
#
# COMPACT_ATOMS: atom_id res chain seq x y z
N MET A 1 -5.85 -28.62 -0.79
CA MET A 1 -4.78 -27.97 -1.60
C MET A 1 -4.19 -26.84 -0.76
N ASP A 2 -3.18 -27.13 0.05
CA ASP A 2 -2.64 -26.16 1.02
C ASP A 2 -1.57 -25.28 0.37
N LEU A 3 -1.92 -24.04 0.07
CA LEU A 3 -1.02 -23.04 -0.51
C LEU A 3 -0.22 -22.34 0.61
N LYS A 4 0.49 -23.13 1.42
CA LYS A 4 1.27 -22.64 2.54
C LYS A 4 2.44 -21.80 2.01
N GLY A 5 2.54 -20.55 2.47
CA GLY A 5 3.66 -19.65 2.14
C GLY A 5 3.51 -18.83 0.86
N LYS A 6 2.48 -19.06 0.04
CA LYS A 6 2.23 -18.21 -1.14
C LYS A 6 1.57 -16.89 -0.73
N GLU A 7 2.09 -15.78 -1.26
CA GLU A 7 1.44 -14.47 -1.07
C GLU A 7 0.07 -14.44 -1.74
N ILE A 8 -0.85 -13.69 -1.14
CA ILE A 8 -2.21 -13.52 -1.63
C ILE A 8 -2.18 -12.53 -2.78
N ILE A 9 -2.73 -12.94 -3.92
CA ILE A 9 -2.84 -12.15 -5.15
C ILE A 9 -3.67 -10.88 -4.84
N PRO A 10 -3.32 -9.70 -5.39
CA PRO A 10 -4.06 -8.47 -5.13
C PRO A 10 -5.56 -8.57 -5.49
N GLU A 11 -5.92 -9.38 -6.48
CA GLU A 11 -7.31 -9.65 -6.88
C GLU A 11 -8.11 -10.34 -5.78
N GLU A 12 -7.57 -11.40 -5.19
CA GLU A 12 -8.20 -12.09 -4.04
C GLU A 12 -8.41 -11.12 -2.86
N ARG A 13 -7.47 -10.19 -2.63
CA ARG A 13 -7.62 -9.16 -1.58
C ARG A 13 -8.77 -8.21 -1.87
N LYS A 14 -8.98 -7.81 -3.12
CA LYS A 14 -10.13 -6.99 -3.50
C LYS A 14 -11.44 -7.70 -3.16
N ILE A 15 -11.53 -9.00 -3.44
CA ILE A 15 -12.71 -9.82 -3.11
C ILE A 15 -12.92 -9.87 -1.59
N ILE A 16 -11.85 -10.15 -0.82
CA ILE A 16 -11.91 -10.18 0.65
C ILE A 16 -12.40 -8.86 1.24
N ILE A 17 -11.90 -7.72 0.73
CA ILE A 17 -12.29 -6.39 1.20
C ILE A 17 -13.77 -6.12 0.86
N LYS A 18 -14.22 -6.46 -0.36
CA LYS A 18 -15.63 -6.34 -0.75
C LYS A 18 -16.54 -7.14 0.19
N LEU A 19 -16.23 -8.42 0.40
CA LEU A 19 -17.01 -9.30 1.30
C LEU A 19 -17.03 -8.77 2.74
N ARG A 20 -15.94 -8.16 3.21
CA ARG A 20 -15.89 -7.55 4.54
C ARG A 20 -16.78 -6.31 4.63
N ASN A 21 -16.81 -5.49 3.59
CA ASN A 21 -17.68 -4.30 3.53
C ASN A 21 -19.16 -4.70 3.47
N GLU A 22 -19.48 -5.85 2.89
CA GLU A 22 -20.83 -6.46 2.92
C GLU A 22 -21.23 -7.00 4.32
N GLY A 23 -20.32 -6.97 5.30
CA GLY A 23 -20.60 -7.42 6.67
C GLY A 23 -20.40 -8.91 6.92
N LYS A 24 -19.84 -9.66 5.96
CA LYS A 24 -19.57 -11.10 6.16
C LYS A 24 -18.52 -11.35 7.24
N THR A 25 -18.70 -12.44 7.97
CA THR A 25 -17.79 -12.85 9.03
C THR A 25 -16.48 -13.41 8.45
N LEU A 26 -15.40 -13.37 9.23
CA LEU A 26 -14.10 -13.91 8.81
C LEU A 26 -14.17 -15.41 8.44
N ARG A 27 -15.04 -16.16 9.11
CA ARG A 27 -15.20 -17.60 8.91
C ARG A 27 -15.88 -17.90 7.57
N GLU A 28 -16.89 -17.13 7.20
CA GLU A 28 -17.56 -17.24 5.90
C GLU A 28 -16.63 -16.87 4.75
N ILE A 29 -15.88 -15.76 4.90
CA ILE A 29 -14.88 -15.35 3.92
C ILE A 29 -13.83 -16.46 3.73
N GLY A 30 -13.39 -17.09 4.82
CA GLY A 30 -12.45 -18.21 4.76
C GLY A 30 -13.01 -19.45 4.07
N LYS A 31 -14.32 -19.71 4.14
CA LYS A 31 -14.97 -20.80 3.38
C LYS A 31 -15.00 -20.50 1.87
N ILE A 32 -15.25 -19.24 1.50
CA ILE A 32 -15.34 -18.82 0.09
C ILE A 32 -13.96 -18.83 -0.59
N VAL A 33 -12.96 -18.23 0.06
CA VAL A 33 -11.61 -18.06 -0.51
C VAL A 33 -10.69 -19.24 -0.17
N GLY A 34 -11.06 -20.05 0.84
CA GLY A 34 -10.31 -21.23 1.25
C GLY A 34 -9.07 -20.96 2.11
N ARG A 35 -8.92 -19.76 2.70
CA ARG A 35 -7.78 -19.40 3.57
C ARG A 35 -8.17 -18.48 4.73
N THR A 36 -7.27 -18.32 5.71
CA THR A 36 -7.45 -17.40 6.83
C THR A 36 -7.03 -15.98 6.44
N HIS A 37 -7.93 -15.01 6.57
CA HIS A 37 -7.72 -13.64 6.05
C HIS A 37 -7.71 -12.53 7.11
N SER A 38 -7.63 -12.88 8.40
CA SER A 38 -7.58 -11.90 9.51
C SER A 38 -6.49 -10.85 9.32
N ARG A 39 -5.28 -11.28 8.93
CA ARG A 39 -4.14 -10.38 8.72
C ARG A 39 -4.32 -9.44 7.52
N VAL A 40 -4.99 -9.87 6.45
CA VAL A 40 -5.27 -9.04 5.28
C VAL A 40 -6.18 -7.88 5.69
N ILE A 41 -7.24 -8.18 6.42
CA ILE A 41 -8.21 -7.18 6.86
C ILE A 41 -7.54 -6.18 7.82
N TYR A 42 -6.79 -6.65 8.80
CA TYR A 42 -6.05 -5.79 9.74
C TYR A 42 -5.05 -4.85 9.04
N ASN A 43 -4.30 -5.38 8.07
CA ASN A 43 -3.37 -4.58 7.28
C ASN A 43 -4.09 -3.55 6.41
N TYR A 44 -5.25 -3.91 5.85
CA TYR A 44 -6.05 -2.99 5.05
C TYR A 44 -6.66 -1.88 5.92
N THR A 45 -7.19 -2.18 7.11
CA THR A 45 -7.76 -1.16 7.99
C THR A 45 -6.73 -0.13 8.45
N SER A 46 -5.48 -0.54 8.63
CA SER A 46 -4.39 0.35 9.05
C SER A 46 -3.75 1.13 7.90
N SER A 47 -3.51 0.48 6.76
CA SER A 47 -2.76 1.09 5.63
C SER A 47 -3.65 1.59 4.49
N LYS A 48 -4.91 1.16 4.41
CA LYS A 48 -5.83 1.34 3.28
C LYS A 48 -5.25 0.92 1.92
N SER A 49 -4.21 0.07 1.93
CA SER A 49 -3.52 -0.40 0.73
C SER A 49 -3.89 -1.84 0.40
N ILE A 50 -4.14 -2.10 -0.89
CA ILE A 50 -4.46 -3.45 -1.38
C ILE A 50 -3.16 -4.27 -1.59
N ILE A 51 -2.10 -3.60 -2.01
CA ILE A 51 -0.81 -4.20 -2.36
C ILE A 51 -0.05 -4.59 -1.08
N SER A 52 0.58 -5.78 -1.05
CA SER A 52 1.48 -6.13 0.07
C SER A 52 2.69 -5.22 0.06
N LYS A 53 3.05 -4.71 1.23
CA LYS A 53 4.39 -4.18 1.44
C LYS A 53 5.39 -5.33 1.31
N ALA A 54 6.43 -5.14 0.51
CA ALA A 54 7.56 -6.05 0.47
C ALA A 54 8.15 -6.17 1.87
N ARG A 55 8.63 -7.37 2.22
CA ARG A 55 9.34 -7.55 3.49
C ARG A 55 10.63 -6.74 3.42
N SER A 56 10.81 -5.82 4.35
CA SER A 56 12.12 -5.20 4.54
C SER A 56 13.07 -6.28 5.07
N GLY A 57 14.07 -6.62 4.26
CA GLY A 57 15.14 -7.52 4.68
C GLY A 57 15.97 -6.92 5.81
N ARG A 58 16.95 -7.70 6.30
CA ARG A 58 17.94 -7.20 7.24
C ARG A 58 18.71 -6.04 6.61
N PRO A 59 18.90 -4.91 7.30
CA PRO A 59 19.75 -3.84 6.78
C PRO A 59 21.16 -4.37 6.51
N SER A 60 21.81 -3.87 5.46
CA SER A 60 23.17 -4.30 5.12
C SER A 60 24.15 -3.90 6.22
N ARG A 61 25.13 -4.77 6.52
CA ARG A 61 26.16 -4.50 7.54
C ARG A 61 26.92 -3.21 7.26
N LEU A 62 27.17 -2.91 5.99
CA LEU A 62 27.80 -1.68 5.56
C LEU A 62 26.73 -0.65 5.20
N THR A 63 26.91 0.56 5.71
CA THR A 63 26.15 1.74 5.30
C THR A 63 26.50 2.15 3.86
N ALA A 64 25.64 2.93 3.21
CA ALA A 64 25.91 3.44 1.86
C ALA A 64 27.18 4.30 1.78
N ARG A 65 27.58 4.95 2.88
CA ARG A 65 28.81 5.74 2.97
C ARG A 65 30.04 4.83 3.01
N GLU A 66 30.02 3.80 3.86
CA GLU A 66 31.11 2.82 3.93
C GLU A 66 31.27 2.06 2.62
N LYS A 67 30.17 1.68 1.97
CA LYS A 67 30.22 1.07 0.62
C LYS A 67 30.94 1.96 -0.40
N ARG A 68 30.70 3.28 -0.37
CA ARG A 68 31.41 4.24 -1.24
C ARG A 68 32.90 4.32 -0.92
N TYR A 69 33.27 4.29 0.36
CA TYR A 69 34.69 4.26 0.74
C TYR A 69 35.36 2.97 0.31
N VAL A 70 34.74 1.81 0.54
CA VAL A 70 35.26 0.49 0.10
C VAL A 70 35.43 0.45 -1.41
N PHE A 71 34.46 0.98 -2.17
CA PHE A 71 34.54 1.04 -3.64
C PHE A 71 35.65 1.99 -4.12
N LYS A 72 35.83 3.15 -3.47
CA LYS A 72 36.88 4.11 -3.81
C LYS A 72 38.27 3.61 -3.43
N SER A 73 38.42 2.99 -2.26
CA SER A 73 39.69 2.47 -1.75
C SER A 73 40.17 1.23 -2.50
N SER A 74 39.26 0.44 -3.08
CA SER A 74 39.60 -0.72 -3.92
C SER A 74 39.99 -0.36 -5.36
N GLY A 75 40.08 0.93 -5.70
CA GLY A 75 40.72 1.37 -6.94
C GLY A 75 39.93 1.06 -8.22
N GLY A 76 38.59 1.14 -8.18
CA GLY A 76 37.73 1.37 -9.37
C GLY A 76 37.97 0.51 -10.61
N SER A 77 38.55 -0.68 -10.47
CA SER A 77 38.88 -1.58 -11.58
C SER A 77 38.55 -3.03 -11.26
N ILE A 78 37.51 -3.26 -10.46
CA ILE A 78 36.70 -4.46 -10.70
C ILE A 78 35.80 -4.06 -11.87
N GLY A 79 36.31 -4.30 -13.07
CA GLY A 79 35.48 -4.42 -14.25
C GLY A 79 34.44 -5.49 -13.96
N PHE A 80 33.30 -5.09 -13.43
CA PHE A 80 32.06 -5.82 -13.55
C PHE A 80 31.75 -5.78 -15.04
N ARG A 81 32.43 -6.68 -15.77
CA ARG A 81 32.00 -7.10 -17.10
C ARG A 81 30.59 -7.61 -16.88
N ASP A 82 29.63 -6.72 -17.10
CA ASP A 82 28.33 -7.12 -17.60
C ASP A 82 28.60 -7.84 -18.91
N SER A 83 28.88 -9.14 -18.82
CA SER A 83 28.61 -10.11 -19.88
C SER A 83 27.09 -10.25 -20.02
N TRP A 84 26.43 -9.11 -20.20
CA TRP A 84 25.12 -8.94 -20.81
C TRP A 84 25.37 -8.06 -22.03
N GLY A 85 26.35 -8.44 -22.85
CA GLY A 85 26.27 -8.09 -24.24
C GLY A 85 24.95 -8.65 -24.75
N PRO A 86 24.12 -7.86 -25.46
CA PRO A 86 23.04 -8.45 -26.22
C PRO A 86 23.72 -9.45 -27.16
N THR A 87 23.51 -10.74 -26.94
CA THR A 87 23.66 -11.71 -28.02
C THR A 87 22.73 -11.18 -29.11
N MET A 88 23.31 -10.50 -30.10
CA MET A 88 22.70 -10.34 -31.41
C MET A 88 22.51 -11.75 -31.92
N GLY A 89 21.36 -12.34 -31.55
CA GLY A 89 20.80 -13.49 -32.19
C GLY A 89 20.73 -13.15 -33.67
N ARG A 90 21.47 -13.93 -34.45
CA ARG A 90 21.47 -13.90 -35.91
C ARG A 90 20.02 -13.89 -36.40
N GLY A 91 19.80 -13.12 -37.45
CA GLY A 91 18.50 -12.94 -38.05
C GLY A 91 17.83 -14.26 -38.40
N GLU A 92 16.61 -14.41 -37.91
CA GLU A 92 15.59 -15.12 -38.68
C GLU A 92 14.95 -14.12 -39.62
N VAL A 93 15.06 -14.43 -40.91
CA VAL A 93 14.33 -13.79 -42.00
C VAL A 93 12.87 -14.13 -41.82
N LEU A 94 12.07 -13.20 -41.30
CA LEU A 94 10.62 -13.24 -41.46
C LEU A 94 10.23 -12.25 -42.55
N GLY A 95 9.39 -12.76 -43.44
CA GLY A 95 9.14 -12.24 -44.78
C GLY A 95 8.44 -10.88 -44.85
N PRO A 96 8.16 -10.43 -46.08
CA PRO A 96 7.68 -9.08 -46.33
C PRO A 96 6.21 -8.93 -45.95
N GLY A 97 5.92 -7.79 -45.31
CA GLY A 97 4.68 -7.07 -45.56
C GLY A 97 3.69 -7.05 -44.42
N ILE A 98 3.86 -6.12 -43.48
CA ILE A 98 2.76 -5.27 -43.01
C ILE A 98 3.35 -3.86 -42.81
N GLN A 99 3.09 -2.98 -43.77
CA GLN A 99 3.19 -1.54 -43.56
C GLN A 99 2.14 -1.16 -42.53
N ILE A 100 2.56 -0.62 -41.39
CA ILE A 100 1.68 0.17 -40.53
C ILE A 100 2.13 1.60 -40.72
N ASP A 101 1.28 2.35 -41.41
CA ASP A 101 1.44 3.78 -41.62
C ASP A 101 1.55 4.48 -40.27
N ALA A 102 2.71 5.10 -40.07
CA ALA A 102 2.89 6.13 -39.09
C ALA A 102 1.87 7.25 -39.40
N LEU A 103 1.00 7.58 -38.45
CA LEU A 103 0.43 8.91 -38.21
C LEU A 103 -0.57 8.82 -37.06
N SER A 104 -0.11 9.10 -35.84
CA SER A 104 -0.91 9.92 -34.93
C SER A 104 0.03 10.69 -34.01
N HIS A 105 0.04 12.00 -34.23
CA HIS A 105 0.65 12.98 -33.35
C HIS A 105 0.03 12.84 -31.96
N VAL A 106 0.79 12.34 -30.99
CA VAL A 106 0.44 12.50 -29.58
C VAL A 106 0.87 13.90 -29.17
N THR A 107 -0.04 14.85 -29.30
CA THR A 107 0.08 16.18 -28.70
C THR A 107 -0.06 16.04 -27.19
N TRP A 108 1.02 16.33 -26.46
CA TRP A 108 0.97 16.53 -25.02
C TRP A 108 0.28 17.87 -24.75
N GLY A 109 -1.03 17.83 -24.49
CA GLY A 109 -1.77 18.97 -23.99
C GLY A 109 -1.45 19.18 -22.52
N CYS A 110 -0.76 20.27 -22.20
CA CYS A 110 -0.72 20.80 -20.83
C CYS A 110 -2.11 21.37 -20.52
N ILE A 111 -2.88 20.67 -19.70
CA ILE A 111 -4.08 21.22 -19.05
C ILE A 111 -3.57 22.07 -17.86
N PRO A 112 -3.77 23.39 -17.84
CA PRO A 112 -3.54 24.16 -16.62
C PRO A 112 -4.64 23.84 -15.59
N ASP A 113 -4.23 23.42 -14.40
CA ASP A 113 -5.11 23.28 -13.24
C ASP A 113 -5.50 24.68 -12.72
N ASP A 114 -6.61 25.23 -13.21
CA ASP A 114 -7.19 26.51 -12.78
C ASP A 114 -7.91 26.47 -11.41
N SER A 115 -7.46 25.61 -10.49
CA SER A 115 -7.98 25.57 -9.11
C SER A 115 -6.92 26.02 -8.11
N SER A 116 -6.38 27.22 -8.31
CA SER A 116 -5.70 27.98 -7.25
C SER A 116 -6.74 28.83 -6.50
N PRO A 117 -7.10 28.52 -5.24
CA PRO A 117 -7.90 29.43 -4.44
C PRO A 117 -7.07 30.69 -4.11
N PRO A 118 -7.70 31.88 -4.11
CA PRO A 118 -7.01 33.13 -3.76
C PRO A 118 -6.47 33.05 -2.33
N ALA A 119 -5.26 33.57 -2.15
CA ALA A 119 -4.61 33.76 -0.86
C ALA A 119 -5.48 34.67 0.02
N GLY A 120 -6.33 34.05 0.84
CA GLY A 120 -7.06 34.71 1.91
C GLY A 120 -6.20 34.69 3.17
N ASP A 121 -5.84 35.88 3.65
CA ASP A 121 -5.20 36.11 4.94
C ASP A 121 -6.01 35.50 6.08
N LEU A 122 -5.62 34.30 6.52
CA LEU A 122 -6.11 33.68 7.73
C LEU A 122 -5.18 34.02 8.89
N VAL A 123 -5.60 35.07 9.60
CA VAL A 123 -5.25 35.40 10.99
C VAL A 123 -5.00 34.12 11.79
N ARG A 124 -3.81 34.00 12.39
CA ARG A 124 -3.46 32.95 13.37
C ARG A 124 -4.15 33.24 14.71
N PRO A 125 -5.12 32.45 15.19
CA PRO A 125 -5.42 32.40 16.61
C PRO A 125 -4.40 31.50 17.31
N GLY A 126 -3.86 31.99 18.42
CA GLY A 126 -2.87 31.29 19.24
C GLY A 126 -3.36 29.91 19.70
N ALA A 127 -2.63 28.87 19.31
CA ALA A 127 -2.83 27.53 19.82
C ALA A 127 -2.38 27.48 21.29
N GLN A 128 -3.34 27.57 22.23
CA GLN A 128 -3.14 27.12 23.60
C GLN A 128 -2.83 25.62 23.57
N GLN A 129 -1.61 25.28 23.96
CA GLN A 129 -1.11 23.93 24.05
C GLN A 129 -1.73 23.24 25.28
N GLN A 130 -2.89 22.61 25.12
CA GLN A 130 -3.43 21.76 26.19
C GLN A 130 -2.61 20.47 26.27
N ARG A 131 -1.84 20.39 27.35
CA ARG A 131 -0.96 19.29 27.73
C ARG A 131 -1.82 18.15 28.29
N TRP A 132 -2.11 17.14 27.48
CA TRP A 132 -2.82 15.95 27.94
C TRP A 132 -1.87 15.03 28.72
N HIS A 133 -2.06 14.94 30.04
CA HIS A 133 -1.46 13.90 30.86
C HIS A 133 -2.30 12.61 30.71
N PHE A 134 -1.81 11.65 29.92
CA PHE A 134 -2.35 10.29 29.93
C PHE A 134 -1.79 9.54 31.14
N SER A 135 -2.60 9.43 32.19
CA SER A 135 -2.34 8.50 33.30
C SER A 135 -2.87 7.13 32.91
N ARG A 136 -1.99 6.12 32.88
CA ARG A 136 -2.38 4.71 32.77
C ARG A 136 -3.13 4.32 34.03
N ILE A 137 -4.45 4.14 33.93
CA ILE A 137 -5.24 3.44 34.94
C ILE A 137 -6.10 2.41 34.20
N ASN A 138 -5.79 1.14 34.43
CA ASN A 138 -6.74 0.05 34.23
C ASN A 138 -7.95 0.33 35.13
N ARG A 139 -9.13 0.64 34.56
CA ARG A 139 -10.45 0.31 35.11
C ARG A 139 -11.57 0.84 34.22
N THR A 140 -12.49 -0.06 33.90
CA THR A 140 -13.93 0.14 33.65
C THR A 140 -14.44 1.58 33.75
N VAL A 141 -14.85 2.14 32.62
CA VAL A 141 -15.68 3.35 32.58
C VAL A 141 -17.15 2.91 32.61
N VAL A 142 -17.79 3.11 33.76
CA VAL A 142 -19.24 3.18 33.89
C VAL A 142 -19.62 4.63 33.52
N VAL A 143 -20.41 4.79 32.47
CA VAL A 143 -21.03 6.08 32.14
C VAL A 143 -22.42 6.08 32.77
N SER A 144 -22.58 6.83 33.85
CA SER A 144 -23.87 7.11 34.48
C SER A 144 -24.07 8.61 34.57
N GLY A 145 -25.12 9.09 33.91
CA GLY A 145 -25.57 10.47 33.85
C GLY A 145 -26.08 10.73 32.44
N GLY A 146 -27.33 11.11 32.18
CA GLY A 146 -28.45 11.48 33.02
C GLY A 146 -29.40 12.22 32.07
N PHE A 147 -30.66 11.78 32.01
CA PHE A 147 -31.77 12.41 31.31
C PHE A 147 -31.77 12.45 29.77
N GLY A 148 -32.70 11.67 29.19
CA GLY A 148 -33.58 12.22 28.18
C GLY A 148 -33.43 11.71 26.75
N MET A 149 -33.47 10.40 26.52
CA MET A 149 -34.12 9.91 25.29
C MET A 149 -34.45 8.42 25.40
N LEU A 150 -35.75 8.13 25.29
CA LEU A 150 -36.24 6.81 24.90
C LEU A 150 -35.50 6.39 23.62
N CYS A 151 -34.87 5.22 23.63
CA CYS A 151 -34.86 4.40 22.43
C CYS A 151 -34.89 2.92 22.82
N VAL A 152 -35.77 2.22 22.11
CA VAL A 152 -36.38 0.95 22.44
C VAL A 152 -35.40 -0.22 22.32
N TYR A 153 -35.64 -1.21 23.16
CA TYR A 153 -34.98 -2.50 23.33
C TYR A 153 -35.02 -3.42 22.09
N MET A 154 -34.05 -4.35 22.06
CA MET A 154 -34.05 -5.70 21.45
C MET A 154 -33.88 -5.79 19.92
N ARG A 155 -33.07 -6.71 19.39
CA ARG A 155 -33.11 -8.15 19.70
C ARG A 155 -31.83 -8.84 19.23
N ALA A 156 -31.16 -9.55 20.13
CA ALA A 156 -30.20 -10.58 19.77
C ALA A 156 -30.96 -11.83 19.33
N VAL A 157 -30.62 -12.36 18.16
CA VAL A 157 -31.01 -13.71 17.73
C VAL A 157 -29.75 -14.56 17.79
N PHE A 158 -29.89 -15.70 18.47
CA PHE A 158 -28.87 -16.73 18.71
C PHE A 158 -28.22 -17.25 17.43
#